data_AF-A0A940C1U1-F1
#
_entry.id   AF-A0A940C1U1-F1
#
_cell.length_a   1.000
_cell.length_b   1.000
_cell.length_c   1.000
_cell.angle_alpha   90.00
_cell.angle_beta   90.00
_cell.angle_gamma   90.00
#
_symmetry.space_group_name_H-M   'P 1'
#
loop_
_entity.id
_entity.type
_entity.pdbx_description
1 polymer ?
#
loop_
_entity_poly.entity_id
_entity_poly.type
_entity_poly.pdbx_seq_one_letter_code
_entity_poly.pdbx_strand_id
1 'polypeptide(L)' 'IGSEGLVCDALSTALYVMGYEKAVEYWKNHPGFDAVFITSDGRISITEGLEGCFTASGGYTEKKTEVIRRGE' A
#
# COMPACT_ATOMS: atom_id res chain seq x y z
N ILE A 1 4.02 4.95 4.02
CA ILE A 1 4.31 5.67 5.28
C ILE A 1 5.52 5.00 5.92
N GLY A 2 6.55 5.76 6.27
CA GLY A 2 7.78 5.24 6.86
C GLY A 2 8.58 6.37 7.52
N SER A 3 9.61 6.02 8.27
CA SER A 3 10.42 6.98 9.05
C SER A 3 11.33 7.87 8.20
N GLU A 4 11.70 7.42 7.00
CA GLU A 4 12.65 8.12 6.12
C GLU A 4 12.05 8.37 4.74
N GLY A 5 11.98 9.65 4.34
CA GLY A 5 11.40 10.06 3.06
C GLY A 5 12.14 9.51 1.84
N LEU A 6 13.48 9.51 1.87
CA LEU A 6 14.32 8.96 0.79
C LEU A 6 14.05 7.47 0.55
N VAL A 7 13.91 6.71 1.63
CA VAL A 7 13.60 5.28 1.56
C VAL A 7 12.18 5.07 1.03
N CYS A 8 11.20 5.85 1.49
CA CYS A 8 9.83 5.78 0.99
C CYS A 8 9.74 6.09 -0.51
N ASP A 9 10.49 7.07 -1.00
CA ASP A 9 10.54 7.45 -2.40
C ASP A 9 11.08 6.31 -3.28
N ALA A 10 12.23 5.75 -2.89
CA ALA A 10 12.83 4.60 -3.57
C ALA A 10 11.92 3.36 -3.55
N LEU A 11 11.32 3.05 -2.39
CA LEU A 11 10.37 1.94 -2.25
C LEU A 11 9.13 2.13 -3.12
N SER A 12 8.55 3.33 -3.15
CA SER A 12 7.34 3.58 -3.95
C SER A 12 7.56 3.28 -5.44
N THR A 13 8.74 3.64 -5.96
CA THR A 13 9.16 3.34 -7.34
C THR A 13 9.41 1.85 -7.53
N ALA A 14 10.15 1.21 -6.62
CA ALA A 14 10.44 -0.22 -6.71
C ALA A 14 9.16 -1.07 -6.68
N LEU A 15 8.23 -0.77 -5.77
CA LEU A 15 6.94 -1.46 -5.64
C LEU A 15 6.07 -1.26 -6.88
N TYR A 16 6.07 -0.06 -7.47
CA TYR A 16 5.37 0.18 -8.73
C TYR A 16 5.92 -0.69 -9.87
N VAL A 17 7.25 -0.76 -10.01
CA VAL A 17 7.91 -1.60 -11.04
C VAL A 17 7.69 -3.10 -10.81
N MET A 18 7.64 -3.55 -9.56
CA MET A 18 7.36 -4.95 -9.21
C MET A 18 5.97 -5.40 -9.66
N GLY A 19 5.00 -4.49 -9.69
CA GLY A 19 3.59 -4.81 -9.86
C GLY A 19 2.93 -5.26 -8.55
N TYR A 20 1.60 -5.21 -8.50
CA TYR A 20 0.81 -5.35 -7.27
C TYR A 20 1.12 -6.61 -6.46
N GLU A 21 1.05 -7.80 -7.06
CA GLU A 21 1.21 -9.07 -6.34
C GLU A 21 2.60 -9.19 -5.67
N LYS A 22 3.66 -8.90 -6.42
CA LYS A 22 5.04 -8.92 -5.91
C LYS A 22 5.30 -7.81 -4.90
N ALA A 23 4.67 -6.64 -5.07
CA ALA A 23 4.78 -5.55 -4.11
C ALA A 23 4.12 -5.90 -2.76
N VAL A 24 2.97 -6.58 -2.79
CA VAL A 24 2.31 -7.10 -1.59
C VAL A 24 3.20 -8.14 -0.90
N GLU A 25 3.74 -9.11 -1.63
CA GLU A 25 4.65 -10.11 -1.08
C GLU A 25 5.93 -9.47 -0.51
N TYR A 26 6.51 -8.50 -1.22
CA TYR A 26 7.66 -7.74 -0.76
C TYR A 26 7.33 -7.04 0.56
N TRP A 27 6.21 -6.33 0.65
CA TRP A 27 5.78 -5.70 1.89
C TRP A 27 5.63 -6.72 3.01
N LYS A 28 4.95 -7.85 2.79
CA LYS A 28 4.75 -8.91 3.80
C LYS A 28 6.07 -9.42 4.39
N ASN A 29 7.12 -9.50 3.58
CA ASN A 29 8.44 -9.97 4.00
C ASN A 29 9.37 -8.87 4.56
N HIS A 30 9.06 -7.59 4.33
CA HIS A 30 9.90 -6.46 4.75
C HIS A 30 9.12 -5.50 5.66
N PRO A 31 9.21 -5.66 6.99
CA PRO A 31 8.60 -4.72 7.94
C PRO A 31 9.30 -3.37 7.96
N GLY A 32 8.63 -2.35 8.51
CA GLY A 32 9.20 -1.00 8.70
C GLY A 32 8.58 0.09 7.85
N PHE A 33 7.61 -0.24 6.99
CA PHE A 33 6.82 0.74 6.25
C PHE A 33 5.41 0.22 5.96
N ASP A 34 4.53 1.15 5.63
CA ASP A 34 3.15 0.93 5.17
C ASP A 34 2.96 1.47 3.76
N ALA A 35 1.97 0.95 3.03
CA ALA A 35 1.71 1.30 1.65
C ALA A 35 0.20 1.38 1.34
N VAL A 36 -0.13 2.20 0.35
CA VAL A 36 -1.44 2.24 -0.30
C VAL A 36 -1.20 1.87 -1.75
N PHE A 37 -1.90 0.83 -2.23
CA PHE A 37 -1.87 0.41 -3.62
C PHE A 37 -3.17 0.80 -4.29
N ILE A 38 -3.07 1.45 -5.45
CA ILE A 38 -4.22 1.75 -6.31
C ILE A 38 -3.93 1.13 -7.68
N THR A 39 -4.74 0.17 -8.07
CA THR A 39 -4.60 -0.52 -9.36
C THR A 39 -5.44 0.16 -10.45
N SER A 40 -5.15 -0.15 -11.71
CA SER A 40 -5.82 0.46 -12.87
C SER A 40 -7.33 0.18 -12.95
N ASP A 41 -7.82 -0.88 -12.30
CA ASP A 41 -9.24 -1.19 -12.13
C ASP A 41 -9.91 -0.35 -11.01
N GLY A 42 -9.14 0.52 -10.35
CA GLY A 42 -9.61 1.41 -9.30
C GLY A 42 -9.82 0.73 -7.94
N ARG A 43 -9.24 -0.45 -7.73
CA ARG A 43 -9.18 -1.09 -6.41
C ARG A 43 -8.16 -0.36 -5.53
N ILE A 44 -8.46 -0.30 -4.24
CA ILE A 44 -7.58 0.28 -3.22
C ILE A 44 -7.26 -0.80 -2.21
N SER A 45 -5.97 -1.04 -1.98
CA SER A 45 -5.50 -1.93 -0.93
C SER A 45 -4.56 -1.15 -0.01
N ILE A 46 -4.76 -1.28 1.29
CA ILE A 46 -3.94 -0.63 2.32
C ILE A 46 -3.26 -1.70 3.17
N THR A 47 -2.06 -1.41 3.63
CA THR A 47 -1.38 -2.27 4.60
C THR A 47 -2.03 -2.14 5.99
N GLU A 48 -1.96 -3.20 6.80
CA GLU A 48 -2.64 -3.26 8.11
C GLU A 48 -2.32 -2.09 9.06
N GLY A 49 -1.12 -1.49 8.97
CA GLY A 49 -0.75 -0.31 9.77
C GLY A 49 -1.55 0.96 9.44
N LEU A 50 -2.28 0.98 8.33
CA LEU A 50 -3.13 2.10 7.91
C LEU A 50 -4.61 1.90 8.22
N GLU A 51 -5.00 0.74 8.75
CA GLU A 51 -6.39 0.45 9.14
C GLU A 51 -6.86 1.48 10.18
N GLY A 52 -7.98 2.15 9.90
CA GLY A 52 -8.52 3.23 10.76
C GLY A 52 -7.84 4.59 10.61
N CYS A 53 -6.72 4.69 9.88
CA CYS A 53 -5.98 5.94 9.65
C CYS A 53 -6.08 6.43 8.19
N PHE A 54 -6.50 5.58 7.26
CA PHE A 54 -6.66 5.91 5.85
C PHE A 54 -8.11 6.33 5.52
N THR A 55 -8.27 7.38 4.73
CA THR A 55 -9.56 7.79 4.16
C THR A 55 -9.39 8.09 2.68
N ALA A 56 -10.10 7.35 1.83
CA ALA A 56 -10.15 7.63 0.41
C ALA A 56 -10.95 8.93 0.16
N SER A 57 -10.53 9.72 -0.83
CA SER A 57 -11.20 10.98 -1.18
C SER A 57 -11.23 11.19 -2.70
N GLY A 58 -11.97 12.21 -3.16
CA GLY A 58 -12.14 12.49 -4.58
C GLY A 58 -12.87 11.36 -5.31
N GLY A 59 -12.38 10.96 -6.49
CA GLY A 59 -12.96 9.89 -7.31
C GLY A 59 -12.91 8.49 -6.67
N TYR A 60 -12.32 8.36 -5.49
CA TYR A 60 -12.16 7.12 -4.74
C TYR A 60 -13.08 7.01 -3.50
N THR A 61 -13.89 8.04 -3.21
CA THR A 61 -14.67 8.12 -1.97
C THR A 61 -15.61 6.92 -1.75
N GLU A 62 -16.21 6.38 -2.81
CA GLU A 62 -17.13 5.23 -2.73
C GLU A 62 -16.42 3.87 -2.84
N LYS A 63 -15.09 3.85 -3.02
CA LYS A 63 -14.33 2.62 -3.18
C LYS A 63 -14.06 1.99 -1.82
N LYS A 64 -14.39 0.70 -1.70
CA LYS A 64 -13.96 -0.10 -0.54
C LYS A 64 -12.46 -0.28 -0.56
N THR A 65 -11.86 -0.21 0.61
CA THR A 65 -10.44 -0.46 0.84
C THR A 65 -10.24 -1.88 1.36
N GLU A 66 -9.41 -2.66 0.69
CA GLU A 66 -8.98 -3.98 1.15
C GLU A 66 -7.79 -3.83 2.10
N VAL A 67 -7.77 -4.56 3.21
CA VAL A 67 -6.65 -4.53 4.16
C VAL A 67 -5.75 -5.72 3.91
N ILE A 68 -4.47 -5.46 3.63
CA ILE A 68 -3.42 -6.47 3.46
C ILE A 68 -2.82 -6.76 4.83
N ARG A 69 -2.91 -8.01 5.28
CA ARG A 69 -2.33 -8.47 6.55
C ARG A 69 -1.10 -9.33 6.33
N ARG A 70 -0.12 -9.27 7.25
CA ARG A 70 1.10 -10.11 7.16
C ARG A 70 0.84 -11.59 7.48
N GLY A 71 -0.19 -11.89 8.26
CA GLY A 71 -0.52 -13.23 8.73
C GLY A 71 -1.59 -13.98 7.94
N GLU A 72 -2.04 -13.42 6.81
CA GLU A 72 -3.00 -14.03 5.87
C GLU A 72 -2.30 -14.62 4.65
#